data_AF-G0GAP1-F1
#
_entry.id   AF-G0GAP1-F1
#
_cell.length_a   1.000
_cell.length_b   1.000
_cell.length_c   1.000
_cell.angle_alpha   90.00
_cell.angle_beta   90.00
_cell.angle_gamma   90.00
#
_symmetry.space_group_name_H-M   'P 1'
#
loop_
_entity.id
_entity.type
_entity.pdbx_description
1 polymer ?
#
loop_
_entity_poly.entity_id
_entity_poly.type
_entity_poly.pdbx_seq_one_letter_code
_entity_poly.pdbx_strand_id
1 'polypeptide(L)' 'MFLSIAYYPILGKPLIFWLGLLSILSLILTVGFAYAARRRKLPLRWHMRMGKLTLLLALLHGLLALGAYV' A
#
# COMPACT_ATOMS: atom_id res chain seq x y z
N MET A 1 21.70 1.06 -7.52
CA MET A 1 21.43 1.27 -6.08
C MET A 1 20.01 0.85 -5.69
N PHE A 2 18.98 1.27 -6.44
CA PHE A 2 17.59 0.93 -6.13
C PHE A 2 17.26 -0.56 -6.29
N LEU A 3 17.93 -1.27 -7.20
CA LEU A 3 17.80 -2.72 -7.35
C LEU A 3 18.09 -3.49 -6.04
N SER A 4 19.20 -3.18 -5.36
CA SER A 4 19.57 -3.84 -4.11
C SER A 4 18.60 -3.51 -2.97
N ILE A 5 17.98 -2.33 -2.98
CA ILE A 5 16.94 -1.94 -2.02
C ILE A 5 15.64 -2.71 -2.33
N ALA A 6 15.20 -2.73 -3.58
CA ALA A 6 13.97 -3.39 -4.02
C ALA A 6 13.98 -4.90 -3.71
N TYR A 7 15.12 -5.54 -3.94
CA TYR A 7 15.32 -6.97 -3.70
C TYR A 7 15.91 -7.30 -2.33
N TYR A 8 15.99 -6.33 -1.41
CA TYR A 8 16.46 -6.58 -0.05
C TYR A 8 15.59 -7.67 0.62
N PRO A 9 16.17 -8.78 1.09
CA PRO A 9 15.40 -9.90 1.60
C PRO A 9 14.84 -9.60 2.99
N ILE A 10 13.52 -9.75 3.14
CA ILE A 10 12.81 -9.70 4.42
C ILE A 10 11.98 -10.98 4.50
N LEU A 11 12.19 -11.80 5.54
CA LEU A 11 11.43 -13.05 5.75
C LEU A 11 11.34 -13.94 4.49
N GLY A 12 12.43 -14.03 3.71
CA GLY A 12 12.51 -14.87 2.51
C GLY A 12 11.83 -14.32 1.25
N LYS A 13 11.34 -13.08 1.26
CA LYS A 13 10.79 -12.38 0.08
C LYS A 13 11.38 -10.98 -0.06
N PRO A 14 11.49 -10.42 -1.27
CA PRO A 14 12.10 -9.11 -1.47
C PRO A 14 11.23 -7.98 -0.88
N LEU A 15 11.84 -6.88 -0.46
CA LEU A 15 11.13 -5.70 0.08
C LEU A 15 10.00 -5.22 -0.83
N ILE A 16 10.23 -5.19 -2.14
CA ILE A 16 9.21 -4.79 -3.13
C ILE A 16 7.95 -5.67 -3.08
N PHE A 17 8.09 -6.96 -2.79
CA PHE A 17 6.96 -7.89 -2.62
C PHE A 17 6.13 -7.52 -1.40
N TRP A 18 6.77 -7.26 -0.25
CA TRP A 18 6.07 -6.88 0.97
C TRP A 18 5.37 -5.53 0.86
N LEU A 19 6.01 -4.55 0.21
CA LEU A 19 5.40 -3.24 -0.07
C LEU A 19 4.16 -3.39 -0.98
N GLY A 20 4.23 -4.25 -2.00
CA GLY A 20 3.08 -4.55 -2.85
C GLY A 20 1.94 -5.20 -2.06
N LEU A 21 2.26 -6.22 -1.24
CA LEU A 21 1.28 -6.89 -0.39
C LEU A 21 0.62 -5.93 0.60
N LEU A 22 1.39 -5.09 1.28
CA LEU A 22 0.87 -4.07 2.21
C LEU A 22 -0.01 -3.05 1.49
N SER A 23 0.35 -2.64 0.27
CA SER A 23 -0.45 -1.73 -0.55
C SER A 23 -1.81 -2.35 -0.89
N ILE A 24 -1.83 -3.63 -1.30
CA ILE A 24 -3.07 -4.36 -1.61
C ILE A 24 -3.95 -4.53 -0.36
N LEU A 25 -3.36 -4.94 0.77
CA LEU A 25 -4.11 -5.07 2.03
C LEU A 25 -4.69 -3.72 2.47
N SER A 26 -3.92 -2.64 2.35
CA SER A 26 -4.38 -1.28 2.63
C SER A 26 -5.55 -0.88 1.71
N LEU A 27 -5.47 -1.19 0.42
CA LEU A 27 -6.55 -0.92 -0.54
C LEU A 27 -7.83 -1.68 -0.18
N ILE A 28 -7.73 -2.97 0.15
CA ILE A 28 -8.89 -3.78 0.56
C ILE A 28 -9.56 -3.16 1.79
N LEU A 29 -8.77 -2.75 2.80
CA LEU A 29 -9.30 -2.05 3.97
C LEU A 29 -9.96 -0.72 3.58
N THR A 30 -9.34 0.08 2.72
CA THR A 30 -9.90 1.36 2.23
C THR A 30 -11.27 1.16 1.58
N VAL A 31 -11.44 0.11 0.77
CA VAL A 31 -12.73 -0.27 0.18
C VAL A 31 -13.73 -0.71 1.26
N GLY A 32 -13.30 -1.51 2.23
CA GLY A 32 -14.12 -1.90 3.38
C GLY A 32 -14.63 -0.69 4.18
N PHE A 33 -13.77 0.30 4.42
CA PHE A 33 -14.15 1.54 5.08
C PHE A 33 -15.13 2.38 4.25
N ALA A 34 -15.00 2.40 2.92
CA ALA A 34 -15.98 3.07 2.06
C ALA A 34 -17.37 2.45 2.22
N TYR A 35 -17.45 1.12 2.23
CA TYR A 35 -18.70 0.39 2.42
C TYR A 35 -19.31 0.62 3.81
N ALA A 36 -18.49 0.56 4.85
CA ALA A 36 -18.92 0.84 6.22
C ALA A 36 -19.41 2.29 6.38
N ALA A 37 -18.75 3.24 5.73
CA ALA A 37 -19.16 4.65 5.71
C ALA A 37 -20.49 4.86 4.99
N ARG A 38 -20.69 4.20 3.84
CA ARG A 38 -21.96 4.22 3.11
C ARG A 38 -23.13 3.69 3.96
N ARG A 39 -22.88 2.69 4.81
CA ARG A 39 -23.86 2.14 5.76
C ARG A 39 -23.97 2.95 7.07
N ARG A 40 -23.34 4.14 7.15
CA ARG A 40 -23.27 4.99 8.35
C ARG A 40 -22.71 4.28 9.61
N LYS A 41 -22.01 3.14 9.44
CA LYS A 41 -21.38 2.39 10.54
C LYS A 41 -20.08 3.05 11.00
N LEU A 42 -19.40 3.77 10.11
CA LEU A 42 -18.17 4.49 10.41
C LEU A 42 -18.20 5.89 9.75
N PRO A 43 -17.62 6.92 10.37
CA PRO A 43 -17.52 8.22 9.72
C PRO A 43 -16.57 8.17 8.50
N LEU A 44 -16.94 8.88 7.43
CA LEU A 44 -16.21 8.93 6.15
C LEU A 44 -14.72 9.29 6.31
N ARG A 45 -14.36 10.02 7.39
CA ARG A 45 -12.96 10.33 7.75
C ARG A 45 -12.05 9.10 7.82
N TRP A 46 -12.57 7.93 8.17
CA TRP A 46 -11.79 6.69 8.21
C TRP A 46 -11.43 6.18 6.81
N HIS A 47 -12.37 6.21 5.87
CA HIS A 47 -12.09 5.94 4.47
C HIS A 47 -11.05 6.92 3.92
N MET A 48 -11.20 8.22 4.21
CA MET A 48 -10.24 9.24 3.77
C MET A 48 -8.83 9.04 4.35
N ARG A 49 -8.73 8.67 5.63
CA ARG A 49 -7.43 8.36 6.28
C ARG A 49 -6.76 7.14 5.64
N MET A 50 -7.53 6.08 5.39
CA MET A 50 -6.99 4.88 4.75
C MET A 50 -6.65 5.10 3.28
N GLY A 51 -7.44 5.88 2.54
CA GLY A 51 -7.12 6.28 1.18
C GLY A 51 -5.77 7.01 1.09
N LYS A 52 -5.49 7.94 2.02
CA LYS A 52 -4.18 8.61 2.09
C LYS A 52 -3.04 7.62 2.37
N LEU A 53 -3.25 6.66 3.28
CA LEU A 53 -2.27 5.62 3.59
C LEU A 53 -2.02 4.70 2.40
N THR A 54 -3.08 4.22 1.74
CA THR A 54 -2.99 3.39 0.53
C THR A 54 -2.24 4.11 -0.57
N LEU A 55 -2.55 5.40 -0.80
CA LEU A 55 -1.87 6.21 -1.80
C LEU A 55 -0.37 6.34 -1.50
N LEU A 56 0.00 6.61 -0.24
CA LEU A 56 1.41 6.67 0.17
C LEU A 56 2.14 5.34 -0.09
N LEU A 57 1.54 4.22 0.32
CA LEU A 57 2.14 2.88 0.11
C LEU A 57 2.28 2.55 -1.37
N ALA A 58 1.26 2.84 -2.18
CA ALA A 58 1.29 2.61 -3.63
C ALA A 58 2.35 3.47 -4.33
N LEU A 59 2.52 4.73 -3.92
CA LEU A 59 3.59 5.60 -4.43
C LEU A 59 4.97 5.05 -4.07
N LEU A 60 5.18 4.64 -2.82
CA LEU A 60 6.46 4.04 -2.40
C LEU A 60 6.75 2.74 -3.16
N HIS A 61 5.75 1.86 -3.31
CA HIS A 61 5.87 0.63 -4.07
C HIS A 61 6.18 0.89 -5.55
N GLY A 62 5.42 1.79 -6.18
CA GLY A 62 5.60 2.15 -7.59
C GLY A 62 6.93 2.83 -7.88
N LEU A 63 7.36 3.76 -7.03
CA LEU A 63 8.67 4.42 -7.15
C LEU A 63 9.82 3.42 -6.97
N LEU A 64 9.71 2.50 -6.01
CA LEU A 64 10.72 1.47 -5.82
C LEU A 64 10.77 0.50 -6.99
N ALA A 65 9.61 0.13 -7.56
CA ALA A 65 9.52 -0.69 -8.75
C ALA A 65 10.17 -0.01 -9.96
N LEU A 66 9.78 1.23 -10.27
CA LEU A 66 10.36 2.01 -11.36
C LEU A 66 11.86 2.20 -11.17
N GLY A 67 12.30 2.55 -9.96
CA GLY A 67 13.71 2.69 -9.63
C GLY A 67 14.50 1.39 -9.76
N ALA A 68 13.86 0.22 -9.66
CA ALA A 68 14.54 -1.06 -9.90
C ALA A 68 14.77 -1.36 -11.39
N TYR A 69 14.03 -0.70 -12.29
CA TYR A 69 14.17 -0.83 -13.75
C TYR A 69 15.16 0.17 -14.38
N VAL A 70 15.58 1.19 -13.63
CA VAL A 70 16.50 2.25 -14.08
C VAL A 70 17.83 2.14 -13.33
#